data_AF-A0A971VZ43-F1
#
_entry.id   AF-A0A971VZ43-F1
#
_cell.length_a   1.000
_cell.length_b   1.000
_cell.length_c   1.000
_cell.angle_alpha   90.00
_cell.angle_beta   90.00
_cell.angle_gamma   90.00
#
_symmetry.space_group_name_H-M   'P 1'
#
loop_
_entity.id
_entity.type
_entity.pdbx_description
1 polymer ?
#
loop_
_entity_poly.entity_id
_entity_poly.type
_entity_poly.pdbx_seq_one_letter_code
_entity_poly.pdbx_strand_id
1 'polypeptide(L)'
;MNRKKLNIIAASLFLMFVLQIPALAKDWPMFRTNNQRTGNLEYKTAKVAFTGEKVLNVKIPDMVKSSPAIFGNSIIFGSNNGNIYSLDFYSGKTNWSYPTGNWVVSSPAVADGKVF
;
A
#
# COMPACT_ATOMS: atom_id res chain seq x y z
N MET A 1 8.14 -10.45 -42.35
CA MET A 1 7.80 -11.34 -41.21
C MET A 1 6.50 -12.09 -41.52
N ASN A 2 6.43 -13.41 -41.34
CA ASN A 2 5.25 -14.23 -41.71
C ASN A 2 4.10 -14.06 -40.70
N ARG A 3 2.83 -14.01 -41.18
CA ARG A 3 1.60 -13.97 -40.36
C ARG A 3 1.58 -14.97 -39.20
N LYS A 4 2.13 -16.18 -39.37
CA LYS A 4 2.26 -17.16 -38.28
C LYS A 4 3.17 -16.68 -37.15
N LYS A 5 4.31 -16.04 -37.47
CA LYS A 5 5.21 -15.45 -36.46
C LYS A 5 4.56 -14.23 -35.78
N LEU A 6 3.81 -13.41 -36.53
CA LEU A 6 3.09 -12.26 -35.97
C LEU A 6 1.99 -12.71 -34.98
N ASN A 7 1.22 -13.75 -35.31
CA ASN A 7 0.16 -14.28 -34.44
C ASN A 7 0.73 -14.92 -33.17
N ILE A 8 1.87 -15.60 -33.26
CA ILE A 8 2.54 -16.18 -32.09
C ILE A 8 3.05 -15.06 -31.17
N ILE A 9 3.69 -14.02 -31.72
CA ILE A 9 4.17 -12.87 -30.94
C ILE A 9 2.99 -12.12 -30.29
N ALA A 10 1.90 -11.90 -31.01
CA ALA A 10 0.69 -11.26 -30.48
C ALA A 10 0.04 -12.10 -29.36
N ALA A 11 -0.04 -13.42 -29.52
CA ALA A 11 -0.55 -14.32 -28.48
C ALA A 11 0.36 -14.36 -27.24
N SER A 12 1.68 -14.32 -27.42
CA SER A 12 2.65 -14.27 -26.31
C SER A 12 2.61 -12.94 -25.56
N LEU A 13 2.44 -11.81 -26.27
CA LEU A 13 2.26 -10.49 -25.65
C LEU A 13 0.94 -10.40 -24.87
N PHE A 14 -0.14 -10.97 -25.43
CA PHE A 14 -1.43 -11.05 -24.73
C PHE A 14 -1.34 -11.94 -23.48
N LEU A 15 -0.66 -13.08 -23.56
CA LEU A 15 -0.46 -13.98 -22.42
C LEU A 15 0.40 -13.34 -21.32
N MET A 16 1.43 -12.54 -21.68
CA MET A 16 2.20 -11.76 -20.72
C MET A 16 1.37 -10.65 -20.04
N PHE A 17 0.38 -10.09 -20.73
CA PHE A 17 -0.52 -9.08 -20.18
C PHE A 17 -1.55 -9.69 -19.22
N VAL A 18 -2.05 -10.90 -19.49
CA VAL A 18 -2.97 -11.63 -18.58
C VAL A 18 -2.25 -12.19 -17.34
N LEU A 19 -0.95 -12.49 -17.44
CA LEU A 19 -0.12 -12.96 -16.32
C LEU A 19 0.32 -11.82 -15.38
N GLN A 20 0.13 -10.55 -15.75
CA GLN A 20 0.21 -9.42 -14.82
C GLN A 20 -1.10 -9.28 -14.04
N ILE A 21 -1.51 -10.33 -13.32
CA ILE A 21 -2.47 -10.12 -12.23
C ILE A 21 -1.69 -9.27 -11.22
N PRO A 22 -2.04 -7.99 -10.98
CA PRO A 22 -1.40 -7.26 -9.90
C PRO A 22 -1.64 -8.11 -8.66
N ALA A 23 -0.56 -8.55 -8.00
CA ALA A 23 -0.68 -9.30 -6.77
C ALA A 23 -1.68 -8.54 -5.90
N LEU A 24 -2.85 -9.15 -5.66
CA LEU A 24 -3.94 -8.45 -4.99
C LEU A 24 -3.38 -7.91 -3.69
N ALA A 25 -3.38 -6.58 -3.55
CA ALA A 25 -2.89 -5.92 -2.37
C ALA A 25 -3.62 -6.53 -1.17
N LYS A 26 -2.85 -7.09 -0.22
CA LYS A 26 -3.44 -7.76 0.94
C LYS A 26 -4.10 -6.70 1.83
N ASP A 27 -5.34 -6.97 2.22
CA ASP A 27 -6.11 -6.08 3.07
C ASP A 27 -5.42 -5.83 4.42
N TRP A 28 -5.72 -4.66 4.98
CA TRP A 28 -5.35 -4.25 6.32
C TRP A 28 -6.63 -3.91 7.10
N PRO A 29 -7.47 -4.90 7.40
CA PRO A 29 -8.89 -4.65 7.74
C PRO A 29 -9.09 -4.01 9.12
N MET A 30 -8.04 -3.89 9.94
CA MET A 30 -8.14 -3.35 11.30
C MET A 30 -6.80 -2.90 11.87
N PHE A 31 -6.86 -2.24 13.03
CA PHE A 31 -5.69 -1.91 13.83
C PHE A 31 -4.79 -3.14 14.04
N ARG A 32 -3.53 -3.00 13.63
CA ARG A 32 -2.53 -4.08 13.67
C ARG A 32 -2.94 -5.34 12.91
N THR A 33 -3.64 -5.15 11.79
CA THR A 33 -3.99 -6.07 10.69
C THR A 33 -4.79 -7.33 11.00
N ASN A 34 -4.75 -7.89 12.22
CA ASN A 34 -5.43 -9.13 12.55
C ASN A 34 -5.98 -9.12 13.98
N ASN A 35 -6.85 -10.09 14.29
CA ASN A 35 -7.50 -10.21 15.61
C ASN A 35 -6.50 -10.36 16.77
N GLN A 36 -5.27 -10.80 16.48
CA GLN A 36 -4.17 -10.90 17.44
C GLN A 36 -3.39 -9.59 17.63
N ARG A 37 -3.69 -8.57 16.80
CA ARG A 37 -3.10 -7.23 16.86
C ARG A 37 -1.57 -7.24 16.82
N THR A 38 -1.03 -8.02 15.89
CA THR A 38 0.43 -8.19 15.74
C THR A 38 1.10 -7.10 14.92
N GLY A 39 0.38 -6.50 13.96
CA GLY A 39 0.96 -5.55 13.00
C GLY A 39 1.81 -6.22 11.92
N ASN A 40 1.80 -7.55 11.86
CA ASN A 40 2.54 -8.33 10.88
C ASN A 40 1.57 -8.95 9.88
N LEU A 41 1.77 -8.64 8.60
CA LEU A 41 1.16 -9.41 7.53
C LEU A 41 1.83 -10.78 7.49
N GLU A 42 1.05 -11.85 7.30
CA GLU A 42 1.57 -13.19 7.05
C GLU A 42 2.27 -13.22 5.68
N TYR A 43 3.48 -12.71 5.62
CA TYR A 43 4.43 -13.00 4.57
C TYR A 43 5.26 -14.20 5.05
N LYS A 44 5.45 -15.20 4.19
CA LYS A 44 6.60 -16.11 4.33
C LYS A 44 7.83 -15.21 4.22
N THR A 45 8.30 -14.74 5.36
CA THR A 45 9.32 -13.69 5.49
C THR A 45 10.49 -14.02 4.58
N ALA A 46 10.77 -13.14 3.62
CA ALA A 46 12.15 -12.96 3.21
C ALA A 46 12.92 -12.70 4.52
N LYS A 47 13.93 -13.51 4.83
CA LYS A 47 14.79 -13.35 6.00
C LYS A 47 15.67 -12.12 5.81
N VAL A 48 15.06 -10.94 5.75
CA VAL A 48 15.77 -9.66 5.83
C VAL A 48 15.76 -9.27 7.29
N ALA A 49 16.94 -9.24 7.90
CA ALA A 49 17.08 -8.79 9.28
C ALA A 49 16.60 -7.33 9.38
N PHE A 50 15.83 -7.02 10.43
CA PHE A 50 15.52 -5.64 10.74
C PHE A 50 16.83 -4.90 11.08
N THR A 51 17.23 -3.98 10.22
CA THR A 51 18.49 -3.24 10.39
C THR A 51 18.37 -2.06 11.36
N GLY A 52 17.15 -1.59 11.62
CA GLY A 52 16.90 -0.36 12.38
C GLY A 52 17.28 0.92 11.63
N GLU A 53 17.72 0.82 10.38
CA GLU A 53 18.07 1.97 9.57
C GLU A 53 16.81 2.74 9.13
N LYS A 54 16.84 4.06 9.30
CA LYS A 54 15.78 4.94 8.80
C LYS A 54 15.92 5.08 7.28
N VAL A 55 15.02 4.45 6.54
CA VAL A 55 15.02 4.47 5.06
C VAL A 55 14.33 5.69 4.44
N LEU A 56 13.40 6.31 5.17
CA LEU A 56 12.57 7.41 4.66
C LEU A 56 12.24 8.41 5.77
N ASN A 57 12.07 9.67 5.39
CA ASN A 57 11.49 10.70 6.25
C ASN A 57 10.61 11.62 5.40
N VAL A 58 9.35 11.82 5.82
CA VAL A 58 8.37 12.67 5.14
C VAL A 58 7.82 13.67 6.14
N LYS A 59 7.70 14.94 5.74
CA LYS A 59 7.06 15.98 6.54
C LYS A 59 5.57 16.01 6.25
N ILE A 60 4.76 15.91 7.30
CA ILE A 60 3.31 16.08 7.27
C ILE A 60 2.97 17.36 8.04
N PRO A 61 1.98 18.17 7.61
CA PRO A 61 1.78 19.51 8.17
C PRO A 61 1.47 19.56 9.67
N ASP A 62 0.94 18.48 10.25
CA ASP A 62 0.57 18.40 11.66
C ASP A 62 0.80 16.97 12.19
N MET A 63 0.60 16.77 13.50
CA MET A 63 0.84 15.52 14.22
C MET A 63 0.17 14.33 13.53
N VAL A 64 0.95 13.25 13.40
CA VAL A 64 0.47 11.94 13.00
C VAL A 64 0.36 11.08 14.26
N LYS A 65 -0.87 10.91 14.75
CA LYS A 65 -1.17 10.07 15.93
C LYS A 65 -1.66 8.67 15.56
N SER A 66 -2.20 8.50 14.35
CA SER A 66 -2.67 7.20 13.87
C SER A 66 -1.51 6.24 13.64
N SER A 67 -1.75 4.93 13.80
CA SER A 67 -0.85 3.93 13.21
C SER A 67 -1.07 3.84 11.69
N PRO A 68 -0.06 3.47 10.90
CA PRO A 68 -0.24 3.28 9.47
C PRO A 68 -0.92 1.95 9.12
N ALA A 69 -1.59 1.92 7.98
CA ALA A 69 -2.00 0.71 7.27
C ALA A 69 -1.20 0.58 5.97
N ILE A 70 -0.86 -0.65 5.59
CA ILE A 70 -0.17 -0.95 4.32
C ILE A 70 -1.15 -1.62 3.38
N PHE A 71 -1.26 -1.11 2.15
CA PHE A 71 -2.05 -1.73 1.09
C PHE A 71 -1.35 -1.56 -0.26
N GLY A 72 -0.90 -2.67 -0.83
CA GLY A 72 -0.11 -2.65 -2.06
C GLY A 72 1.18 -1.86 -1.86
N ASN A 73 1.37 -0.80 -2.67
CA ASN A 73 2.52 0.09 -2.56
C ASN A 73 2.24 1.36 -1.74
N SER A 74 1.19 1.36 -0.91
CA SER A 74 0.74 2.54 -0.18
C SER A 74 0.91 2.39 1.33
N ILE A 75 1.45 3.44 1.95
CA ILE A 75 1.39 3.70 3.40
C ILE A 75 0.23 4.66 3.63
N ILE A 76 -0.79 4.25 4.38
CA ILE A 76 -2.01 5.02 4.61
C ILE A 76 -2.12 5.38 6.09
N PHE A 77 -2.38 6.65 6.42
CA PHE A 77 -2.48 7.13 7.80
C PHE A 77 -3.24 8.46 7.90
N GLY A 78 -3.69 8.80 9.11
CA GLY A 78 -4.38 10.05 9.44
C GLY A 78 -3.46 11.10 10.10
N SER A 79 -3.84 12.36 9.97
CA SER A 79 -3.17 13.49 10.63
C SER A 79 -4.16 14.40 11.35
N ASN A 80 -3.66 15.11 12.36
CA ASN A 80 -4.38 16.15 13.07
C ASN A 80 -4.72 17.38 12.20
N ASN A 81 -4.10 17.55 11.03
CA ASN A 81 -4.58 18.59 10.09
C ASN A 81 -5.90 18.22 9.40
N GLY A 82 -6.48 17.08 9.76
CA GLY A 82 -7.76 16.58 9.29
C GLY A 82 -7.72 15.90 7.94
N ASN A 83 -6.55 15.42 7.49
CA ASN A 83 -6.41 14.63 6.28
C ASN A 83 -6.05 13.17 6.56
N ILE A 84 -6.52 12.30 5.67
CA ILE A 84 -5.94 10.97 5.42
C ILE A 84 -4.93 11.11 4.29
N TYR A 85 -3.78 10.48 4.44
CA TYR A 85 -2.72 10.45 3.44
C TYR A 85 -2.52 9.03 2.92
N SER A 86 -2.23 8.90 1.63
CA SER A 86 -1.57 7.74 1.06
C SER A 86 -0.24 8.17 0.47
N LEU A 87 0.84 7.56 0.94
CA LEU A 87 2.18 7.76 0.41
C LEU A 87 2.65 6.50 -0.33
N ASP A 88 3.41 6.69 -1.39
CA ASP A 88 4.17 5.63 -2.03
C ASP A 88 5.20 5.04 -1.04
N PHE A 89 5.20 3.72 -0.89
CA PHE A 89 5.98 3.01 0.13
C PHE A 89 7.49 3.20 -0.03
N TYR A 90 7.98 3.29 -1.27
CA TYR A 90 9.42 3.38 -1.55
C TYR A 90 9.92 4.82 -1.56
N SER A 91 9.19 5.73 -2.19
CA SER A 91 9.63 7.11 -2.39
C SER A 91 9.13 8.08 -1.34
N GLY A 92 8.09 7.72 -0.58
CA GLY A 92 7.43 8.62 0.37
C GLY A 92 6.64 9.76 -0.29
N LYS A 93 6.49 9.76 -1.61
CA LYS A 93 5.68 10.75 -2.32
C LYS A 93 4.21 10.53 -2.02
N THR A 94 3.46 11.60 -1.85
CA THR A 94 2.00 11.52 -1.68
C THR A 94 1.36 11.03 -2.97
N ASN A 95 0.70 9.86 -2.91
CA ASN A 95 -0.16 9.36 -3.96
C ASN A 95 -1.46 10.17 -4.00
N TRP A 96 -2.07 10.36 -2.82
CA TRP A 96 -3.26 11.19 -2.64
C TRP A 96 -3.41 11.62 -1.17
N SER A 97 -4.25 12.63 -0.96
CA SER A 97 -4.72 13.05 0.37
C SER A 97 -6.21 13.34 0.32
N TYR A 98 -6.91 13.07 1.42
CA TYR A 98 -8.35 13.27 1.53
C TYR A 98 -8.73 14.07 2.79
N PRO A 99 -9.39 15.22 2.67
CA PRO A 99 -9.84 16.01 3.81
C PRO A 99 -11.09 15.40 4.45
N THR A 100 -11.02 15.20 5.76
CA THR A 100 -12.14 14.65 6.57
C THR A 100 -12.85 15.72 7.40
N GLY A 101 -12.29 16.94 7.46
CA GLY A 101 -12.87 18.09 8.15
C GLY A 101 -12.56 18.19 9.64
N ASN A 102 -11.94 17.17 10.26
CA ASN A 102 -11.47 17.21 11.64
C ASN A 102 -10.32 16.21 11.86
N TRP A 103 -9.68 16.23 13.03
CA TRP A 103 -8.51 15.41 13.35
C TRP A 103 -8.72 13.92 13.07
N VAL A 104 -7.78 13.30 12.37
CA VAL A 104 -7.77 11.86 12.11
C VAL A 104 -6.70 11.20 12.98
N VAL A 105 -7.11 10.76 14.17
CA VAL A 105 -6.22 10.09 15.14
C VAL A 105 -6.33 8.57 15.10
N SER A 106 -7.42 8.04 14.53
CA SER A 106 -7.69 6.60 14.42
C SER A 106 -6.79 5.95 13.37
N SER A 107 -6.49 4.67 13.57
CA SER A 107 -5.75 3.89 12.56
C SER A 107 -6.69 3.49 11.42
N PRO A 108 -6.30 3.67 10.15
CA PRO A 108 -7.15 3.32 9.02
C PRO A 108 -7.32 1.80 8.90
N ALA A 109 -8.50 1.38 8.46
CA ALA A 109 -8.75 0.04 7.95
C ALA A 109 -8.81 0.09 6.42
N VAL A 110 -8.21 -0.90 5.76
CA VAL A 110 -8.21 -1.00 4.30
C VAL A 110 -8.73 -2.38 3.90
N ALA A 111 -9.82 -2.39 3.14
CA ALA A 111 -10.43 -3.62 2.62
C ALA A 111 -11.07 -3.35 1.27
N ASP A 112 -10.94 -4.30 0.33
CA ASP A 112 -11.51 -4.20 -1.02
C ASP A 112 -11.16 -2.89 -1.74
N GLY A 113 -9.92 -2.41 -1.56
CA GLY A 113 -9.42 -1.17 -2.16
C GLY A 113 -10.02 0.11 -1.58
N LYS A 114 -10.72 0.06 -0.44
CA LYS A 114 -11.32 1.20 0.25
C LYS A 114 -10.67 1.45 1.59
N VAL A 115 -10.62 2.71 2.01
CA VAL A 115 -10.10 3.15 3.31
C VAL A 115 -11.27 3.56 4.21
N PHE A 116 -11.26 3.09 5.46
CA PHE A 116 -12.26 3.34 6.50
C PHE A 116 -11.61 3.89 7.77
#